data_AF-A0A7L8K9X2-F1
#
_entry.id   AF-A0A7L8K9X2-F1
#
_cell.length_a   1.000
_cell.length_b   1.000
_cell.length_c   1.000
_cell.angle_alpha   90.00
_cell.angle_beta   90.00
_cell.angle_gamma   90.00
#
_symmetry.space_group_name_H-M   'P 1'
#
loop_
_entity.id
_entity.type
_entity.pdbx_description
1 polymer ?
#
loop_
_entity_poly.entity_id
_entity_poly.type
_entity_poly.pdbx_seq_one_letter_code
_entity_poly.pdbx_strand_id
1 'polypeptide(L)' 'MYRKSAKQKQLEYLGKYLSNGYQFALVDELGEVKSAYLYQYETKHTRVLKGQKIVKLKELFDSVLSQ' A
#
# COMPACT_ATOMS: atom_id res chain seq x y z
N MET A 1 -26.99 5.40 5.85
CA MET A 1 -25.60 4.86 5.76
C MET A 1 -24.76 5.84 4.95
N TYR A 2 -23.71 6.42 5.54
CA TYR A 2 -22.78 7.29 4.79
C TYR A 2 -21.95 6.44 3.82
N ARG A 3 -22.00 6.76 2.52
CA ARG A 3 -21.16 6.14 1.50
C ARG A 3 -19.75 6.70 1.65
N LYS A 4 -18.81 5.89 2.18
CA LYS A 4 -17.39 6.25 2.22
C LYS A 4 -16.87 6.55 0.82
N SER A 5 -16.10 7.62 0.68
CA SER A 5 -15.42 7.94 -0.58
C SER A 5 -14.38 6.87 -0.92
N ALA A 6 -14.00 6.75 -2.20
CA ALA A 6 -12.96 5.82 -2.63
C ALA A 6 -11.65 6.05 -1.86
N LYS A 7 -11.28 7.32 -1.67
CA LYS A 7 -10.13 7.75 -0.85
C LYS A 7 -10.19 7.25 0.59
N GLN A 8 -11.33 7.42 1.27
CA GLN A 8 -11.50 6.96 2.66
C GLN A 8 -11.37 5.43 2.77
N LYS A 9 -11.92 4.68 1.81
CA LYS A 9 -11.77 3.22 1.79
C LYS A 9 -10.32 2.79 1.60
N GLN A 10 -9.58 3.49 0.74
CA GLN A 10 -8.16 3.22 0.50
C GLN A 10 -7.33 3.51 1.75
N LEU A 11 -7.55 4.66 2.41
CA LEU A 11 -6.88 4.99 3.67
C LEU A 11 -7.19 3.98 4.78
N GLU A 12 -8.44 3.52 4.91
CA GLU A 12 -8.76 2.46 5.87
C GLU A 12 -8.03 1.15 5.57
N TYR A 13 -7.92 0.78 4.29
CA TYR A 13 -7.23 -0.44 3.89
C TYR A 13 -5.73 -0.37 4.17
N LEU A 14 -5.08 0.74 3.80
CA LEU A 14 -3.67 1.01 4.10
C LEU A 14 -3.42 1.10 5.61
N GLY A 15 -4.33 1.73 6.35
CA GLY A 15 -4.28 1.81 7.80
C GLY A 15 -4.31 0.43 8.47
N LYS A 16 -5.14 -0.50 7.97
CA LYS A 16 -5.15 -1.88 8.47
C LYS A 16 -3.81 -2.59 8.29
N TYR A 17 -3.15 -2.40 7.14
CA TYR A 17 -1.82 -2.98 6.92
C TYR A 17 -0.78 -2.41 7.90
N LEU A 18 -0.77 -1.08 8.08
CA LEU A 18 0.13 -0.44 9.04
C LEU A 18 -0.10 -0.93 10.48
N SER A 19 -1.36 -1.02 10.91
CA SER A 19 -1.72 -1.54 12.24
C SER A 19 -1.32 -3.01 12.45
N ASN A 20 -1.31 -3.80 11.37
CA ASN A 20 -0.85 -5.18 11.38
C ASN A 20 0.68 -5.32 11.25
N GLY A 21 1.42 -4.22 11.23
CA GLY A 21 2.88 -4.18 11.22
C GLY A 21 3.53 -4.21 9.83
N TYR A 22 2.76 -4.32 8.74
CA TYR A 22 3.31 -4.33 7.39
C TYR A 22 3.98 -2.98 7.06
N GLN A 23 5.16 -3.04 6.47
CA GLN A 23 5.99 -1.86 6.21
C GLN A 23 6.15 -1.55 4.72
N PHE A 24 6.07 -2.56 3.86
CA PHE A 24 6.28 -2.43 2.42
C PHE A 24 5.08 -2.96 1.65
N ALA A 25 4.80 -2.36 0.50
CA ALA A 25 3.76 -2.82 -0.40
C ALA A 25 4.27 -2.85 -1.84
N LEU A 26 3.92 -3.91 -2.56
CA LEU A 26 3.98 -3.95 -4.01
C LEU A 26 2.72 -3.26 -4.53
N VAL A 27 2.89 -2.15 -5.23
CA VAL A 27 1.82 -1.36 -5.83
C VAL A 27 1.93 -1.34 -7.34
N ASP A 28 0.80 -1.19 -8.02
CA ASP A 28 0.77 -0.91 -9.46
C ASP A 28 0.83 0.60 -9.78
N GLU A 29 0.75 0.94 -11.07
CA GLU A 29 0.78 2.33 -11.56
C GLU A 29 -0.41 3.17 -11.07
N LEU A 30 -1.52 2.51 -10.69
CA LEU A 30 -2.72 3.15 -10.16
C LEU A 30 -2.65 3.32 -8.63
N GLY A 31 -1.58 2.83 -7.98
CA GLY A 31 -1.41 2.89 -6.53
C GLY A 31 -2.20 1.82 -5.77
N GLU A 32 -2.70 0.78 -6.45
CA GLU A 32 -3.35 -0.35 -5.80
C GLU A 32 -2.32 -1.30 -5.20
N VAL A 33 -2.53 -1.69 -3.93
CA VAL A 33 -1.69 -2.66 -3.25
C VAL A 33 -2.01 -4.06 -3.77
N LYS A 34 -1.02 -4.72 -4.37
CA LYS A 34 -1.12 -6.12 -4.81
C LYS A 34 -0.60 -7.10 -3.74
N SER A 35 0.38 -6.67 -2.94
CA SER A 35 0.93 -7.47 -1.84
C SER A 35 1.57 -6.56 -0.79
N ALA A 36 1.60 -7.01 0.47
CA ALA A 36 2.21 -6.29 1.58
C ALA A 36 3.23 -7.19 2.30
N TYR A 37 4.29 -6.59 2.81
CA TYR A 37 5.42 -7.28 3.44
C TYR A 37 5.79 -6.61 4.76
N LEU A 38 6.22 -7.43 5.70
CA LEU A 38 6.69 -6.99 7.01
C LEU A 38 8.14 -6.52 6.91
N TYR A 39 8.95 -7.22 6.11
CA TYR A 39 10.40 -7.02 6.05
C TYR A 39 10.91 -6.73 4.64
N GLN A 40 11.99 -5.94 4.55
CA GLN A 40 12.61 -5.59 3.27
C GLN A 40 13.24 -6.79 2.55
N TYR A 41 13.64 -7.86 3.26
CA TYR A 41 14.21 -9.02 2.57
C TYR A 41 13.14 -9.78 1.74
N GLU A 42 11.88 -9.79 2.19
CA GLU A 42 10.75 -10.41 1.45
C GLU A 42 10.54 -9.71 0.11
N THR A 43 10.74 -8.39 0.09
CA THR A 43 10.61 -7.58 -1.12
C THR A 43 11.71 -7.89 -2.14
N LYS A 44 12.88 -8.39 -1.73
CA LYS A 44 13.98 -8.76 -2.63
C LYS A 44 13.69 -10.03 -3.45
N HIS A 45 12.84 -10.92 -2.92
CA HIS A 45 12.42 -12.14 -3.60
C HIS A 45 11.13 -11.96 -4.41
N THR A 46 10.53 -10.77 -4.34
CA THR A 46 9.29 -10.47 -5.03
C THR A 46 9.55 -10.14 -6.49
N ARG A 47 8.89 -10.87 -7.40
CA ARG A 47 8.91 -10.55 -8.83
C ARG A 47 8.06 -9.30 -9.09
N VAL A 48 8.72 -8.21 -9.45
CA VAL A 48 8.05 -6.96 -9.83
C VAL A 48 7.72 -6.99 -11.32
N LEU A 49 6.45 -6.89 -11.69
CA LEU A 49 6.03 -6.79 -13.09
C LEU A 49 6.17 -5.36 -13.61
N LYS A 50 6.11 -5.17 -14.93
CA LYS A 50 6.15 -3.84 -15.55
C LYS A 50 5.02 -2.97 -14.99
N GLY A 51 5.37 -1.76 -14.54
CA GLY A 51 4.43 -0.82 -13.91
C GLY A 51 4.20 -1.04 -12.40
N GLN A 52 4.76 -2.12 -11.83
CA GLN A 52 4.73 -2.30 -10.39
C GLN A 52 5.97 -1.73 -9.73
N LYS A 53 5.84 -1.32 -8.47
CA LYS A 53 6.96 -0.87 -7.64
C LYS A 53 6.73 -1.26 -6.20
N ILE A 54 7.83 -1.42 -5.46
CA ILE A 54 7.78 -1.65 -4.03
C ILE A 54 7.98 -0.31 -3.34
N VAL A 55 7.02 0.07 -2.51
CA VAL A 55 7.02 1.34 -1.77
C VAL A 55 6.85 1.07 -0.28
N LYS A 56 7.23 2.04 0.55
CA LYS A 56 6.86 1.98 1.95
C LYS A 56 5.38 2.28 2.10
N LEU A 57 4.70 1.45 2.89
CA LEU A 57 3.26 1.59 3.17
C LEU A 57 2.95 2.95 3.81
N LYS A 58 3.85 3.47 4.64
CA LYS A 58 3.73 4.81 5.24
C LYS A 58 3.76 5.91 4.19
N GLU A 59 4.72 5.87 3.27
CA GLU A 59 4.84 6.86 2.19
C GLU A 59 3.60 6.83 1.27
N LEU A 60 3.09 5.62 0.98
CA LEU A 60 1.86 5.45 0.22
C LEU A 60 0.64 6.02 0.97
N PHE A 61 0.53 5.76 2.27
CA PHE A 61 -0.54 6.30 3.11
C PHE A 61 -0.51 7.83 3.14
N ASP A 62 0.65 8.42 3.39
CA ASP A 62 0.85 9.87 3.44
C ASP A 62 0.53 10.52 2.09
N SER A 63 0.96 9.89 0.98
CA SER A 63 0.63 10.36 -0.37
C SER A 63 -0.87 10.37 -0.65
N VAL A 64 -1.60 9.35 -0.21
CA VAL A 64 -3.06 9.31 -0.37
C VAL A 64 -3.73 10.31 0.57
N LEU A 65 -3.20 10.52 1.77
CA LEU A 65 -3.76 11.49 2.71
C LEU A 65 -3.69 12.92 2.15
N SER A 66 -2.56 13.28 1.52
CA SER A 66 -2.27 14.61 0.98
C SER A 66 -2.94 14.96 -0.36
N GLN A 67 -3.46 13.98 -1.12
CA GLN A 67 -4.18 14.20 -2.38
C GLN A 67 -5.61 14.70 -2.18
#